data_AF-A0A1B4FYE1-F1
#
_entry.id   AF-A0A1B4FYE1-F1
#
_cell.length_a   1.000
_cell.length_b   1.000
_cell.length_c   1.000
_cell.angle_alpha   90.00
_cell.angle_beta   90.00
_cell.angle_gamma   90.00
#
_symmetry.space_group_name_H-M   'P 1'
#
loop_
_entity.id
_entity.type
_entity.pdbx_description
1 polymer ?
#
loop_
_entity_poly.entity_id
_entity_poly.type
_entity_poly.pdbx_seq_one_letter_code
_entity_poly.pdbx_strand_id
1 'polypeptide(L)'
;MLRCDGDTVTIQVQRTKPRRYDLMVYVNGWFRGSYLKADAPEHRFYRPTKISAYTPSQRANIEKQFGKRKARKYFPDLDKTATIFMPTWSAPGAMLRHFARVNQSVSLVSVGVVVNTSVDVTESDAAHV
;
A
#
# COMPACT_ATOMS: atom_id res chain seq x y z
N MET A 1 2.35 -16.86 -3.38
CA MET A 1 1.31 -16.27 -4.24
C MET A 1 -0.06 -16.57 -3.65
N LEU A 2 -0.92 -15.57 -3.58
CA LEU A 2 -2.31 -15.68 -3.14
C LEU A 2 -3.23 -15.34 -4.32
N ARG A 3 -4.41 -15.94 -4.35
CA ARG A 3 -5.50 -15.54 -5.22
C ARG A 3 -6.62 -14.94 -4.37
N CYS A 4 -6.99 -13.70 -4.68
CA CYS A 4 -7.94 -12.91 -3.90
C CYS A 4 -9.00 -12.35 -4.85
N ASP A 5 -10.24 -12.86 -4.80
CA ASP A 5 -11.37 -12.38 -5.60
C ASP A 5 -11.05 -12.19 -7.11
N GLY A 6 -10.29 -13.13 -7.67
CA GLY A 6 -9.84 -13.11 -9.07
C GLY A 6 -8.46 -12.47 -9.30
N ASP A 7 -7.98 -11.61 -8.40
CA ASP A 7 -6.65 -11.02 -8.51
C ASP A 7 -5.55 -11.96 -8.04
N THR A 8 -4.40 -11.91 -8.72
CA THR A 8 -3.20 -12.64 -8.33
C THR A 8 -2.30 -11.73 -7.52
N VAL A 9 -2.19 -12.00 -6.21
CA VAL A 9 -1.41 -11.21 -5.28
C VAL A 9 -0.11 -11.93 -4.94
N THR A 10 1.00 -11.32 -5.35
CA THR A 10 2.35 -11.83 -5.06
C THR A 10 2.95 -11.02 -3.92
N ILE A 11 3.45 -11.72 -2.91
CA ILE A 11 4.09 -11.10 -1.74
C ILE A 11 5.56 -11.52 -1.75
N GLN A 12 6.45 -10.54 -1.64
CA GLN A 12 7.89 -10.77 -1.58
C GLN A 12 8.50 -10.05 -0.38
N VAL A 13 9.46 -10.69 0.28
CA VAL A 13 10.25 -10.03 1.34
C VAL A 13 11.27 -9.12 0.65
N GLN A 14 11.22 -7.83 0.95
CA GLN A 14 12.14 -6.84 0.40
C GLN A 14 12.77 -5.98 1.49
N ARG A 15 14.03 -5.59 1.25
CA ARG A 15 14.75 -4.67 2.12
C ARG A 15 14.26 -3.24 1.85
N THR A 16 13.41 -2.71 2.72
CA THR A 16 12.84 -1.35 2.59
C THR A 16 13.72 -0.28 3.22
N LYS A 17 14.51 -0.65 4.24
CA LYS A 17 15.50 0.22 4.88
C LYS A 17 16.78 -0.57 5.15
N PRO A 18 17.92 0.09 5.43
CA PRO A 18 19.19 -0.60 5.63
C PRO A 18 19.16 -1.76 6.63
N ARG A 19 18.32 -1.71 7.67
CA ARG A 19 18.18 -2.78 8.68
C ARG A 19 16.76 -3.32 8.81
N ARG A 20 15.95 -3.19 7.76
CA ARG A 20 14.53 -3.57 7.81
C ARG A 20 14.11 -4.28 6.54
N TYR A 21 13.45 -5.41 6.73
CA TYR A 21 12.74 -6.14 5.71
C TYR A 21 11.24 -6.00 5.95
N ASP A 22 10.50 -5.68 4.91
CA ASP A 22 9.04 -5.67 4.93
C ASP A 22 8.52 -6.56 3.77
N LEU A 23 7.25 -6.92 3.84
CA LEU A 23 6.54 -7.69 2.84
C LEU A 23 5.98 -6.73 1.79
N MET A 24 6.51 -6.77 0.57
CA MET A 24 6.04 -5.99 -0.57
C MET A 24 4.93 -6.73 -1.31
N VAL A 25 3.84 -6.02 -1.61
CA VAL A 25 2.67 -6.56 -2.30
C VAL A 25 2.66 -6.13 -3.77
N TYR A 26 2.55 -7.12 -4.65
CA TYR A 26 2.39 -6.98 -6.09
C TYR A 26 1.02 -7.49 -6.49
N VAL A 27 0.28 -6.69 -7.26
CA VAL A 27 -1.06 -7.04 -7.75
C VAL A 27 -0.95 -7.36 -9.22
N ASN A 28 -1.36 -8.56 -9.61
CA ASN A 28 -1.24 -9.11 -10.96
C ASN A 28 0.20 -9.03 -11.49
N GLY A 29 1.18 -9.29 -10.62
CA GLY A 29 2.61 -9.26 -10.93
C GLY A 29 3.25 -7.86 -10.91
N TRP A 30 2.46 -6.79 -10.76
CA TRP A 30 2.96 -5.42 -10.86
C TRP A 30 2.76 -4.60 -9.58
N PHE A 31 3.67 -3.65 -9.38
CA PHE A 31 3.48 -2.52 -8.49
C PHE A 31 3.54 -1.26 -9.34
N ARG A 32 2.49 -0.44 -9.31
CA ARG A 32 2.43 0.84 -10.02
C ARG A 32 2.07 1.95 -9.04
N GLY A 33 2.71 3.11 -9.18
CA GLY A 33 2.39 4.28 -8.35
C GLY A 33 0.93 4.71 -8.45
N SER A 34 0.27 4.44 -9.58
CA SER A 34 -1.17 4.66 -9.77
C SER A 34 -2.04 3.87 -8.80
N TYR A 35 -1.60 2.67 -8.36
CA TYR A 35 -2.32 1.83 -7.41
C TYR A 35 -2.35 2.42 -5.98
N LEU A 36 -1.57 3.47 -5.71
CA LEU A 36 -1.57 4.14 -4.41
C LEU A 36 -2.72 5.14 -4.25
N LYS A 37 -3.48 5.40 -5.33
CA LYS A 37 -4.61 6.32 -5.30
C LYS A 37 -5.86 5.62 -4.77
N ALA A 38 -6.74 6.38 -4.12
CA ALA A 38 -7.97 5.86 -3.52
C ALA A 38 -9.03 5.43 -4.55
N ASP A 39 -8.87 5.79 -5.82
CA ASP A 39 -9.75 5.41 -6.93
C ASP A 39 -9.34 4.08 -7.58
N ALA A 40 -8.08 3.64 -7.42
CA ALA A 40 -7.55 2.44 -8.06
C ALA A 40 -7.98 1.17 -7.29
N PRO A 41 -8.65 0.18 -7.89
CA PRO A 41 -9.15 -1.00 -7.16
C PRO A 41 -8.04 -1.77 -6.42
N GLU A 42 -6.80 -1.72 -6.90
CA GLU A 42 -5.65 -2.40 -6.32
C GLU A 42 -5.22 -1.84 -4.96
N HIS A 43 -5.58 -0.58 -4.63
CA HIS A 43 -5.23 0.02 -3.33
C HIS A 43 -5.79 -0.78 -2.15
N ARG A 44 -6.83 -1.59 -2.39
CA ARG A 44 -7.49 -2.45 -1.41
C ARG A 44 -6.54 -3.46 -0.75
N PHE A 45 -5.43 -3.80 -1.40
CA PHE A 45 -4.40 -4.69 -0.84
C PHE A 45 -3.29 -3.93 -0.08
N TYR A 46 -3.33 -2.60 -0.06
CA TYR A 46 -2.30 -1.76 0.53
C TYR A 46 -2.71 -1.25 1.90
N ARG A 47 -1.70 -1.06 2.76
CA ARG A 47 -1.94 -0.63 4.14
C ARG A 47 -2.26 0.87 4.17
N PRO A 48 -3.45 1.30 4.64
CA PRO A 48 -3.71 2.71 4.89
C PRO A 48 -2.80 3.21 6.02
N THR A 49 -2.01 4.23 5.72
CA THR A 49 -1.04 4.83 6.64
C THR A 49 -1.28 6.32 6.69
N LYS A 50 -1.43 6.88 7.90
CA LYS A 50 -1.52 8.33 8.08
C LYS A 50 -0.14 8.94 8.05
N ILE A 51 0.05 9.92 7.17
CA ILE A 51 1.23 10.77 7.13
C ILE A 51 0.83 12.19 7.50
N SER A 52 1.66 12.86 8.29
CA SER A 52 1.52 14.28 8.57
C SER A 52 2.22 15.09 7.49
N ALA A 53 1.65 16.24 7.12
CA ALA A 53 2.28 17.18 6.18
C ALA A 53 3.66 17.63 6.67
N TYR A 54 3.82 17.75 7.98
CA TYR A 54 5.08 18.05 8.65
C TYR A 54 5.44 16.93 9.63
N THR A 55 6.70 16.53 9.63
CA THR A 55 7.20 15.57 10.63
C THR A 55 7.13 16.19 12.04
N PRO A 56 7.09 15.37 13.11
CA PRO A 56 7.09 15.90 14.48
C PRO A 56 8.25 16.84 14.77
N SER A 57 9.44 16.58 14.21
CA SER A 57 10.62 17.45 14.36
C SER A 57 10.47 18.77 13.62
N GLN A 58 9.90 18.76 12.41
CA GLN A 58 9.59 19.98 11.66
C GLN A 58 8.56 20.83 12.41
N ARG A 59 7.48 20.21 12.93
CA ARG A 59 6.47 20.89 13.73
C ARG A 59 7.09 21.56 14.96
N ALA A 60 7.90 20.83 15.72
CA ALA A 60 8.58 21.37 16.89
C ALA A 60 9.52 22.54 16.54
N ASN A 61 10.23 22.47 15.41
CA ASN A 61 11.11 23.56 14.98
C ASN A 61 10.32 24.81 14.54
N ILE A 62 9.23 24.63 13.80
CA ILE A 62 8.33 25.73 13.40
C ILE A 62 7.73 26.40 14.64
N GLU A 63 7.27 25.62 15.61
CA GLU A 63 6.75 26.15 16.88
C GLU A 63 7.82 26.91 17.68
N LYS A 64 9.07 26.42 17.69
CA LYS A 64 10.20 27.08 18.36
C LYS A 64 10.57 28.42 17.70
N GLN A 65 10.55 28.49 16.37
CA GLN A 65 10.97 29.70 15.63
C GLN A 65 9.90 30.79 15.61
N PHE A 66 8.63 30.43 15.41
CA PHE A 66 7.55 31.41 15.23
C PHE A 66 6.72 31.61 16.51
N GLY A 67 6.77 30.66 17.45
CA GLY A 67 5.83 30.56 18.57
C GLY A 67 4.47 29.99 18.13
N LYS A 68 3.79 29.29 19.03
CA LYS A 68 2.56 28.51 18.73
C LYS A 68 1.48 29.29 17.95
N ARG A 69 1.28 30.56 18.29
CA ARG A 69 0.23 31.41 17.68
C ARG A 69 0.57 31.84 16.25
N LYS A 70 1.83 32.19 15.96
CA LYS A 70 2.25 32.60 14.61
C LYS A 70 2.52 31.39 13.71
N ALA A 71 3.00 30.28 14.27
CA ALA A 71 3.17 29.02 13.54
C ALA A 71 1.87 28.60 12.84
N ARG A 72 0.74 28.58 13.57
CA ARG A 72 -0.58 28.27 12.98
C ARG A 72 -1.10 29.32 12.00
N LYS A 73 -0.66 30.57 12.12
CA LYS A 73 -1.03 31.66 11.20
C LYS A 73 -0.31 31.53 9.85
N TYR A 74 0.99 31.22 9.87
CA TYR A 74 1.80 31.11 8.66
C TYR A 74 1.76 29.70 8.03
N PHE A 75 1.52 28.68 8.85
CA PHE A 75 1.39 27.28 8.43
C PHE A 75 0.02 26.76 8.86
N PRO A 76 -1.07 27.09 8.14
CA PRO A 76 -2.42 26.63 8.49
C PRO A 76 -2.54 25.10 8.40
N ASP A 77 -1.74 24.47 7.53
CA ASP A 77 -1.70 23.02 7.32
C ASP A 77 -0.73 22.28 8.27
N LEU A 78 -0.27 22.92 9.36
CA LEU A 78 0.73 22.34 10.28
C LEU A 78 0.29 21.00 10.87
N ASP A 79 -1.01 20.85 11.13
CA ASP A 79 -1.62 19.65 11.72
C ASP A 79 -2.33 18.78 10.67
N LYS A 80 -2.23 19.13 9.39
CA LYS A 80 -2.89 18.39 8.31
C LYS A 80 -2.27 17.00 8.18
N THR A 81 -3.14 16.00 8.17
CA THR A 81 -2.76 14.61 7.93
C THR A 81 -3.42 14.12 6.66
N ALA A 82 -2.70 13.32 5.89
CA ALA A 82 -3.19 12.64 4.71
C ALA A 82 -3.07 11.13 4.92
N THR A 83 -4.04 10.38 4.41
CA THR A 83 -3.93 8.92 4.37
C THR A 83 -3.31 8.55 3.03
N ILE A 84 -2.21 7.81 3.08
CA ILE A 84 -1.59 7.18 1.91
C ILE A 84 -1.74 5.67 2.00
N PHE A 85 -1.78 5.01 0.87
CA PHE A 85 -1.75 3.56 0.79
C PHE A 85 -0.29 3.11 0.64
N MET A 86 0.17 2.23 1.52
CA MET A 86 1.54 1.73 1.53
C MET A 86 1.55 0.29 1.01
N PRO A 87 2.32 -0.04 -0.03
CA PRO A 87 2.38 -1.39 -0.60
C PRO A 87 3.15 -2.38 0.28
N THR A 88 3.80 -1.90 1.34
CA THR A 88 4.61 -2.70 2.25
C THR A 88 3.92 -2.97 3.59
N TRP A 89 4.06 -4.21 4.04
CA TRP A 89 3.56 -4.68 5.32
C TRP A 89 4.72 -5.11 6.22
N SER A 90 4.72 -4.63 7.46
CA SER A 90 5.76 -4.95 8.43
C SER A 90 5.55 -6.28 9.14
N ALA A 91 4.32 -6.80 9.12
CA ALA A 91 3.95 -8.03 9.81
C ALA A 91 2.97 -8.84 8.94
N PRO A 92 3.22 -10.14 8.72
CA PRO A 92 2.35 -10.98 7.90
C PRO A 92 0.95 -11.12 8.50
N GLY A 93 0.84 -11.25 9.82
CA GLY A 93 -0.47 -11.39 10.49
C GLY A 93 -1.38 -10.16 10.37
N ALA A 94 -0.83 -8.95 10.22
CA ALA A 94 -1.62 -7.76 9.96
C ALA A 94 -2.12 -7.72 8.50
N MET A 95 -1.25 -8.11 7.56
CA MET A 95 -1.56 -8.21 6.14
C MET A 95 -2.65 -9.24 5.87
N LEU A 96 -2.53 -10.46 6.39
CA LEU A 96 -3.52 -11.52 6.19
C LEU A 96 -4.89 -11.14 6.77
N ARG A 97 -4.94 -10.55 7.96
CA ARG A 97 -6.19 -10.03 8.54
C ARG A 97 -6.82 -8.92 7.70
N HIS A 98 -6.00 -8.08 7.09
CA HIS A 98 -6.50 -7.05 6.18
C HIS A 98 -7.07 -7.68 4.90
N PHE A 99 -6.36 -8.64 4.30
CA PHE A 99 -6.81 -9.31 3.08
C PHE A 99 -8.13 -10.07 3.31
N ALA A 100 -8.24 -10.79 4.42
CA ALA A 100 -9.46 -11.51 4.80
C ALA A 100 -10.65 -10.57 5.07
N ARG A 101 -10.40 -9.29 5.41
CA ARG A 101 -11.44 -8.29 5.63
C ARG A 101 -11.90 -7.62 4.34
N VAL A 102 -10.98 -7.45 3.39
CA VAL A 102 -11.22 -6.69 2.15
C VAL A 102 -11.72 -7.58 1.02
N ASN A 103 -11.37 -8.86 1.04
CA ASN A 103 -11.74 -9.82 -0.01
C ASN A 103 -12.74 -10.83 0.55
N GLN A 104 -13.62 -11.32 -0.32
CA GLN A 104 -14.57 -12.38 0.03
C GLN A 104 -13.89 -13.75 0.07
N SER A 105 -12.91 -13.96 -0.80
CA SER A 105 -12.16 -15.20 -0.94
C SER A 105 -10.66 -14.92 -0.94
N VAL A 106 -9.91 -15.72 -0.17
CA VAL A 106 -8.44 -15.69 -0.16
C VAL A 106 -7.95 -17.13 -0.17
N SER A 107 -7.26 -17.52 -1.25
CA SER A 107 -6.67 -18.84 -1.38
C SER A 107 -5.16 -18.77 -1.57
N LEU A 108 -4.46 -19.73 -0.96
CA LEU A 108 -3.02 -19.88 -1.11
C LEU A 108 -2.74 -20.69 -2.38
N VAL A 109 -1.98 -20.11 -3.30
CA VAL A 109 -1.62 -20.79 -4.57
C VAL A 109 -0.24 -21.42 -4.47
N SER A 110 0.75 -20.69 -3.96
CA SER A 110 2.13 -21.19 -3.86
C SER A 110 2.92 -20.50 -2.75
N VAL A 111 3.92 -21.20 -2.22
CA VAL A 111 4.88 -20.67 -1.24
C VAL A 111 6.29 -21.01 -1.71
N GLY A 112 7.23 -20.06 -1.62
CA GLY A 112 8.66 -20.32 -1.83
C GLY A 112 9.12 -20.48 -3.29
N VAL A 113 8.23 -20.43 -4.28
CA VAL A 113 8.57 -20.54 -5.71
C VAL A 113 8.46 -19.17 -6.39
N VAL A 114 9.48 -18.81 -7.19
CA VAL A 114 9.40 -17.66 -8.10
C VAL A 114 8.46 -18.04 -9.24
N VAL A 115 7.19 -17.66 -9.13
CA VAL A 115 6.22 -17.86 -10.21
C VAL A 115 6.35 -16.65 -11.14
N ASN A 116 6.80 -16.88 -12.37
CA ASN A 116 6.69 -15.89 -13.45
C ASN A 116 5.20 -15.65 -13.66
N THR A 117 4.70 -14.50 -13.20
CA THR A 117 3.28 -14.16 -13.31
C THR A 117 3.03 -13.72 -14.76
N SER A 118 2.90 -14.66 -15.69
CA SER A 118 2.18 -14.39 -16.93
C SER A 118 0.72 -14.22 -16.55
N VAL A 119 0.17 -13.05 -16.83
CA VAL A 119 -1.27 -12.83 -16.77
C VAL A 119 -1.89 -13.88 -17.69
N ASP A 120 -2.68 -14.81 -17.15
CA ASP A 120 -3.55 -15.63 -17.99
C ASP A 120 -4.51 -14.63 -18.65
N VAL A 121 -4.20 -14.27 -19.91
CA VAL A 121 -5.09 -13.52 -20.77
C VAL A 121 -6.35 -14.37 -20.85
N THR A 122 -7.37 -13.96 -20.12
CA THR A 122 -8.70 -14.56 -20.29
C THR A 122 -9.11 -14.16 -21.70
N GLU A 123 -9.09 -15.11 -22.63
CA GLU A 123 -9.66 -14.98 -23.95
C GLU A 123 -11.12 -14.55 -23.78
N SER A 124 -11.36 -13.26 -23.95
CA SER A 124 -12.66 -12.63 -24.06
C SER A 124 -12.64 -11.86 -25.37
N ASP A 125 -12.57 -12.58 -26.49
CA ASP A 125 -13.06 -12.07 -27.77
C ASP A 125 -13.42 -13.23 -28.70
N ALA A 126 -14.52 -13.89 -28.37
CA ALA A 126 -15.24 -14.77 -29.29
C ALA A 126 -16.73 -14.49 -29.15
N ALA A 127 -17.20 -13.43 -29.81
CA ALA A 127 -18.45 -13.41 -30.58
C ALA A 127 -18.90 -11.96 -30.85
N HIS A 128 -18.46 -11.40 -31.98
CA HIS A 128 -19.32 -10.58 -32.84
C HIS A 128 -18.86 -10.74 -34.29
N VAL A 129 -19.48 -11.71 -34.96
CA VAL A 129 -19.66 -11.73 -36.43
C VAL A 129 -21.01 -11.10 -36.72
#